data_AF-A0A2S6QYW7-F1
#
_entry.id   AF-A0A2S6QYW7-F1
#
_cell.length_a   1.000
_cell.length_b   1.000
_cell.length_c   1.000
_cell.angle_alpha   90.00
_cell.angle_beta   90.00
_cell.angle_gamma   90.00
#
_symmetry.space_group_name_H-M   'P 1'
#
loop_
_entity.id
_entity.type
_entity.pdbx_description
1 polymer ?
#
loop_
_entity_poly.entity_id
_entity_poly.type
_entity_poly.pdbx_seq_one_letter_code
_entity_poly.pdbx_strand_id
1 'polypeptide(L)' 'LANLTPEPQQVTIAGPPAGTARIGRLDEDNFVTVVTEPAAFAADCGPSGDASRLDLGAYAVFRIEWEAA' A
#
# COMPACT_ATOMS: atom_id res chain seq x y z
N LEU A 1 -2.31 5.10 2.95
CA LEU A 1 -3.64 4.66 3.44
C LEU A 1 -3.43 3.59 4.51
N ALA A 2 -4.23 3.55 5.58
CA ALA A 2 -4.03 2.60 6.68
C ALA A 2 -5.35 2.02 7.19
N ASN A 3 -5.36 0.72 7.48
CA ASN A 3 -6.35 0.06 8.30
C ASN A 3 -5.76 -0.08 9.72
N LEU A 4 -6.45 0.44 10.73
CA LEU A 4 -6.01 0.38 12.13
C LEU A 4 -6.90 -0.55 12.98
N THR A 5 -7.62 -1.44 12.32
CA THR A 5 -8.56 -2.40 12.93
C THR A 5 -8.09 -3.83 12.66
N PRO A 6 -8.51 -4.81 13.48
CA PRO A 6 -8.21 -6.22 13.25
C PRO A 6 -9.01 -6.83 12.10
N GLU A 7 -10.05 -6.16 11.59
CA GLU A 7 -10.85 -6.64 10.46
C GLU A 7 -10.30 -6.15 9.12
N PRO A 8 -10.30 -6.97 8.05
CA PRO A 8 -10.00 -6.51 6.70
C PRO A 8 -10.97 -5.42 6.24
N GLN A 9 -10.46 -4.46 5.49
CA GLN A 9 -11.23 -3.32 4.98
C GLN A 9 -11.01 -3.14 3.49
N GLN A 10 -12.11 -2.95 2.76
CA GLN A 10 -12.05 -2.52 1.38
C GLN A 10 -12.24 -1.02 1.31
N VAL A 11 -11.32 -0.34 0.62
CA VAL A 11 -11.33 1.12 0.50
C VAL A 11 -11.38 1.51 -0.96
N THR A 12 -12.19 2.54 -1.24
CA THR A 12 -12.23 3.22 -2.54
C THR A 12 -11.69 4.63 -2.37
N ILE A 13 -10.76 5.02 -3.24
CA ILE A 13 -10.22 6.39 -3.27
C ILE A 13 -11.06 7.21 -4.24
N ALA A 14 -11.69 8.28 -3.75
CA ALA A 14 -12.48 9.17 -4.59
C ALA A 14 -11.59 10.20 -5.29
N GLY A 15 -11.80 10.37 -6.60
CA GLY A 15 -11.03 11.31 -7.44
C GLY A 15 -9.53 10.99 -7.53
N PRO A 16 -9.11 9.72 -7.76
CA PRO A 16 -7.70 9.42 -7.91
C PRO A 16 -7.13 10.08 -9.18
N PRO A 17 -5.83 10.44 -9.20
CA PRO A 17 -5.12 10.71 -10.44
C PRO A 17 -5.37 9.62 -11.49
N ALA A 18 -5.47 10.02 -12.76
CA ALA A 18 -5.59 9.07 -13.85
C ALA A 18 -4.28 8.30 -14.03
N GLY A 19 -4.38 7.00 -14.35
CA GLY A 19 -3.23 6.14 -14.60
C GLY A 19 -3.00 5.10 -13.52
N THR A 20 -1.81 4.48 -13.56
CA THR A 20 -1.37 3.47 -12.62
C THR A 20 -0.62 4.09 -11.44
N ALA A 21 -0.56 3.36 -10.32
CA ALA A 21 0.25 3.72 -9.17
C ALA A 21 1.11 2.53 -8.74
N ARG A 22 2.30 2.80 -8.21
CA ARG A 22 3.07 1.81 -7.46
C ARG A 22 2.49 1.68 -6.05
N ILE A 23 2.19 0.46 -5.65
CA ILE A 23 1.50 0.18 -4.39
C ILE A 23 2.40 -0.66 -3.48
N GLY A 24 3.00 0.00 -2.50
CA GLY A 24 3.81 -0.63 -1.47
C GLY A 24 2.93 -1.05 -0.29
N ARG A 25 3.10 -2.27 0.20
CA ARG A 25 2.33 -2.83 1.33
C ARG A 25 3.21 -3.07 2.54
N LEU A 26 2.77 -2.59 3.70
CA LEU A 26 3.27 -2.97 5.01
C LEU A 26 2.13 -3.63 5.78
N ASP A 27 2.31 -4.85 6.24
CA ASP A 27 1.35 -5.58 7.06
C ASP A 27 2.06 -6.59 7.98
N GLU A 28 1.28 -7.37 8.72
CA GLU A 28 1.82 -8.34 9.68
C GLU A 28 2.71 -9.41 9.04
N ASP A 29 2.48 -9.74 7.76
CA ASP A 29 3.26 -10.76 7.04
C ASP A 29 4.69 -10.29 6.75
N ASN A 30 4.87 -8.99 6.48
CA ASN A 30 6.16 -8.43 6.08
C ASN A 30 6.77 -7.44 7.08
N PHE A 31 6.07 -7.12 8.17
CA PHE A 31 6.49 -6.13 9.17
C PHE A 31 7.92 -6.38 9.68
N VAL A 32 8.23 -7.64 10.04
CA VAL A 32 9.55 -8.02 10.56
C VAL A 32 10.66 -7.69 9.56
N THR A 33 10.47 -8.06 8.29
CA THR A 33 11.43 -7.75 7.22
C THR A 33 11.61 -6.24 7.04
N VAL A 34 10.52 -5.48 7.07
CA VAL A 34 10.56 -4.02 6.91
C VAL A 34 11.30 -3.33 8.06
N VAL A 35 11.11 -3.77 9.31
CA VAL A 35 11.82 -3.17 10.45
C VAL A 35 13.29 -3.55 10.50
N THR A 36 13.69 -4.69 9.92
CA THR A 36 15.11 -5.10 9.83
C THR A 36 15.82 -4.49 8.62
N GLU A 37 15.11 -4.22 7.53
CA GLU A 37 15.67 -3.71 6.27
C GLU A 37 14.91 -2.49 5.72
N PRO A 38 14.80 -1.39 6.49
CA PRO A 38 13.93 -0.26 6.14
C PRO A 38 14.34 0.44 4.83
N ALA A 39 15.63 0.45 4.50
CA ALA A 39 16.12 1.07 3.26
C ALA A 39 15.74 0.27 2.01
N ALA A 40 15.79 -1.06 2.08
CA ALA A 40 15.39 -1.93 0.97
C ALA A 40 13.88 -1.81 0.72
N PHE A 41 13.09 -1.84 1.79
CA PHE A 41 11.65 -1.61 1.71
C PHE A 41 11.30 -0.22 1.18
N ALA A 42 12.02 0.83 1.59
CA ALA A 42 11.79 2.17 1.07
C ALA A 42 11.99 2.25 -0.45
N ALA A 43 12.98 1.54 -0.98
CA ALA A 43 13.30 1.49 -2.41
C ALA A 43 12.30 0.67 -3.25
N ASP A 44 11.62 -0.31 -2.64
CA ASP A 44 10.62 -1.15 -3.30
C ASP A 44 9.19 -0.70 -2.96
N CYS A 45 8.60 0.14 -3.81
CA CYS A 45 7.20 0.56 -3.69
C CYS A 45 6.20 -0.48 -4.25
N GLY A 46 6.58 -1.75 -4.35
CA GLY A 46 5.72 -2.80 -4.87
C GLY A 46 5.36 -2.64 -6.37
N PRO A 47 4.44 -3.48 -6.86
CA PRO A 47 4.04 -3.49 -8.26
C PRO A 47 3.17 -2.28 -8.63
N SER A 48 3.19 -1.92 -9.91
CA SER A 48 2.25 -0.95 -10.48
C SER A 48 0.87 -1.59 -10.64
N GLY A 49 -0.19 -0.84 -10.34
CA GLY A 49 -1.57 -1.32 -10.43
C GLY A 49 -2.60 -0.20 -10.31
N ASP A 50 -3.86 -0.60 -10.31
CA ASP A 50 -4.99 0.31 -10.04
C ASP A 50 -5.14 0.52 -8.53
N ALA A 51 -4.97 1.76 -8.08
CA ALA A 51 -5.13 2.15 -6.67
C ALA A 51 -6.52 2.73 -6.35
N SER A 52 -7.46 2.74 -7.30
CA SER A 52 -8.83 3.25 -7.09
C SER A 52 -9.62 2.42 -6.08
N ARG A 53 -9.32 1.11 -5.97
CA ARG A 53 -9.92 0.18 -5.01
C ARG A 53 -8.86 -0.74 -4.44
N LEU A 54 -8.76 -0.77 -3.11
CA LEU A 54 -7.70 -1.45 -2.39
C LEU A 54 -8.28 -2.28 -1.25
N ASP A 55 -7.84 -3.52 -1.12
CA ASP A 55 -8.19 -4.40 0.00
C ASP A 55 -7.05 -4.36 1.02
N LEU A 56 -7.32 -3.79 2.20
CA LEU A 56 -6.38 -3.71 3.31
C LEU A 56 -6.66 -4.85 4.30
N GLY A 57 -5.63 -5.64 4.58
CA GLY A 57 -5.65 -6.60 5.68
C GLY A 57 -5.73 -5.90 7.05
N ALA A 58 -5.86 -6.70 8.11
CA ALA A 58 -5.77 -6.22 9.49
C ALA A 58 -4.48 -5.41 9.69
N TYR A 59 -4.58 -4.24 10.32
CA TYR A 59 -3.44 -3.38 10.64
C TYR A 59 -2.50 -3.02 9.45
N ALA A 60 -2.98 -3.12 8.20
CA ALA A 60 -2.15 -2.90 7.02
C ALA A 60 -2.02 -1.41 6.64
N VAL A 61 -0.87 -1.04 6.10
CA VAL A 61 -0.55 0.29 5.57
C VAL A 61 -0.12 0.17 4.12
N PHE A 62 -0.78 0.92 3.23
CA PHE A 62 -0.40 1.06 1.83
C PHE A 62 0.25 2.42 1.56
N ARG A 63 1.42 2.39 0.92
CA ARG A 63 2.08 3.53 0.27
C ARG A 63 1.65 3.55 -1.19
N ILE A 64 1.12 4.67 -1.65
CA ILE A 64 0.59 4.80 -3.01
C ILE A 64 1.38 5.92 -3.69
N GLU A 65 2.08 5.57 -4.76
CA GLU A 65 2.84 6.51 -5.59
C GLU A 65 2.24 6.52 -6.99
N TRP A 66 1.50 7.59 -7.31
CA TRP A 66 0.90 7.76 -8.63
C TRP A 66 1.98 7.97 -9.69
N GLU A 67 1.91 7.21 -10.76
CA GLU A 67 2.77 7.42 -11.92
C GLU A 67 2.24 8.64 -12.68
N ALA A 68 3.12 9.58 -13.03
CA ALA A 68 2.71 10.72 -13.83
C ALA A 68 2.22 10.23 -15.20
N ALA A 69 1.08 10.76 -15.64
CA ALA A 69 0.53 10.52 -16.97
C ALA A 69 1.38 11.13 -18.09
#